data_AF-A0A7I6N7G1-F1
#
_entry.id   AF-A0A7I6N7G1-F1
#
_cell.length_a   1.000
_cell.length_b   1.000
_cell.length_c   1.000
_cell.angle_alpha   90.00
_cell.angle_beta   90.00
_cell.angle_gamma   90.00
#
_symmetry.space_group_name_H-M   'P 1'
#
loop_
_entity.id
_entity.type
_entity.pdbx_description
1 polymer ?
#
loop_
_entity_poly.entity_id
_entity_poly.type
_entity_poly.pdbx_seq_one_letter_code
_entity_poly.pdbx_strand_id
1 'polypeptide(L)'
;MGLDIGQLSPWVVGAYLVALLAVLAWIAVGAFKDGELPMMPGVLAIMLMGFGMFAVYEPKPDEWETFKAAHNCKVVAKRDGHSNNGIGVTTRGSVGYIIGDDTPDQVAYQCDDGVTYWKNAR
;
A
#
# COMPACT_ATOMS: atom_id res chain seq x y z
N MET A 1 -2.20 9.17 3.02
CA MET A 1 -1.44 8.87 1.79
C MET A 1 -1.14 10.22 1.19
N GLY A 2 0.12 10.64 1.11
CA GLY A 2 0.51 11.95 0.59
C GLY A 2 1.10 11.78 -0.80
N LEU A 3 0.56 12.48 -1.79
CA LEU A 3 1.22 12.65 -3.08
C LEU A 3 2.10 13.90 -2.91
N ASP A 4 3.42 13.74 -2.75
CA ASP A 4 4.32 14.89 -2.66
C ASP A 4 4.77 15.34 -4.06
N ILE A 5 3.91 16.14 -4.69
CA ILE A 5 4.14 16.72 -6.01
C ILE A 5 5.27 17.78 -5.96
N GLY A 6 5.69 18.21 -4.76
CA GLY A 6 6.71 19.24 -4.54
C GLY A 6 8.14 18.80 -4.86
N GLN A 7 8.43 17.50 -4.93
CA GLN A 7 9.75 16.97 -5.31
C GLN A 7 10.00 16.99 -6.83
N LEU A 8 8.95 17.06 -7.65
CA LEU A 8 9.09 17.07 -9.11
C LEU A 8 9.32 18.49 -9.63
N SER A 9 10.29 18.66 -10.53
CA SER A 9 10.51 19.97 -11.15
C SER A 9 9.23 20.42 -11.90
N PRO A 10 8.88 21.71 -11.88
CA PRO A 10 7.68 22.22 -12.56
C PRO A 10 7.63 21.86 -14.05
N TRP A 11 8.79 21.76 -14.70
CA TRP A 11 8.91 21.34 -16.10
C TRP A 11 8.56 19.87 -16.31
N VAL A 12 8.93 18.99 -15.38
CA VAL A 12 8.59 17.56 -15.43
C VAL A 12 7.09 17.36 -15.23
N VAL A 13 6.50 18.05 -14.24
CA VAL A 13 5.05 18.00 -14.00
C VAL A 13 4.29 18.56 -15.19
N GLY A 14 4.73 19.69 -15.74
CA GLY A 14 4.13 20.30 -16.92
C GLY A 14 4.17 19.38 -18.15
N ALA A 15 5.33 18.79 -18.46
CA ALA A 15 5.48 17.87 -19.58
C ALA A 15 4.62 16.61 -19.41
N TYR A 16 4.58 16.05 -18.20
CA TYR A 16 3.74 14.89 -17.87
C TYR A 16 2.24 15.18 -18.07
N LEU A 17 1.75 16.32 -17.56
CA LEU A 17 0.34 16.70 -17.71
C LEU A 17 -0.04 16.94 -19.17
N VAL A 18 0.83 17.59 -19.96
CA VAL A 18 0.60 17.81 -21.40
C VAL A 18 0.54 16.48 -22.14
N ALA A 19 1.45 15.55 -21.85
CA ALA A 19 1.44 14.22 -22.46
C ALA A 19 0.16 13.43 -22.12
N LEU A 20 -0.27 13.46 -20.86
CA LEU A 20 -1.48 12.78 -20.40
C LEU A 20 -2.74 13.38 -21.07
N LEU A 21 -2.83 14.71 -21.16
CA LEU A 21 -3.93 15.39 -21.84
C LEU A 21 -3.98 15.08 -23.35
N ALA A 22 -2.82 15.02 -24.01
CA ALA A 22 -2.74 14.68 -25.43
C ALA A 22 -3.24 13.25 -25.70
N VAL A 23 -2.89 12.30 -24.83
CA VAL A 23 -3.35 10.90 -24.92
C VAL A 23 -4.85 10.80 -24.66
N LEU A 24 -5.37 11.48 -23.65
CA LEU A 24 -6.81 11.51 -23.38
C LEU A 24 -7.60 12.15 -24.52
N ALA A 25 -7.08 13.23 -25.11
CA ALA A 25 -7.68 13.86 -26.28
C ALA A 25 -7.73 12.89 -27.48
N TRP A 26 -6.67 12.11 -27.69
CA TRP A 26 -6.66 11.08 -28.73
C TRP A 26 -7.71 9.99 -28.48
N ILE A 27 -7.82 9.49 -27.24
CA ILE A 27 -8.87 8.52 -26.87
C ILE A 27 -10.26 9.11 -27.14
N ALA A 28 -10.50 10.35 -26.73
CA ALA A 28 -11.77 11.03 -26.96
C ALA A 28 -12.09 11.16 -28.45
N VAL A 29 -11.14 11.62 -29.25
CA VAL A 29 -11.32 11.76 -30.72
C VAL A 29 -11.60 10.42 -31.38
N GLY A 30 -10.88 9.35 -30.99
CA GLY A 30 -11.14 7.99 -31.51
C GLY A 30 -12.52 7.48 -31.11
N ALA A 31 -12.90 7.64 -29.85
CA ALA A 31 -14.21 7.23 -29.35
C ALA A 31 -15.37 7.96 -30.07
N PHE A 32 -15.22 9.26 -30.39
CA PHE A 32 -16.24 10.03 -31.10
C PHE A 32 -16.31 9.75 -32.61
N LYS A 33 -15.18 9.39 -33.26
CA LYS A 33 -15.14 9.16 -34.71
C LYS A 33 -15.51 7.74 -35.10
N ASP A 34 -14.96 6.76 -34.40
CA ASP A 34 -14.99 5.37 -34.83
C ASP A 34 -15.88 4.51 -33.94
N GLY A 35 -16.41 5.05 -32.82
CA GLY A 35 -17.25 4.33 -31.86
C GLY A 35 -16.53 3.22 -31.09
N GLU A 36 -15.26 2.97 -31.41
CA GLU A 36 -14.40 1.95 -30.83
C GLU A 36 -13.25 2.62 -30.07
N LEU A 37 -12.94 2.10 -28.87
CA LEU A 37 -11.89 2.66 -28.03
C LEU A 37 -10.52 2.29 -28.58
N PRO A 38 -9.68 3.27 -28.98
CA PRO A 38 -8.36 2.97 -29.52
C PRO A 38 -7.47 2.36 -28.42
N MET A 39 -7.09 1.09 -28.59
CA MET A 39 -6.38 0.31 -27.57
C MET A 39 -4.98 0.89 -27.25
N MET A 40 -4.26 1.36 -28.26
CA MET A 40 -2.90 1.92 -28.10
C MET A 40 -2.82 3.14 -27.16
N PRO A 41 -3.59 4.23 -27.35
CA PRO A 41 -3.58 5.34 -26.41
C PRO A 41 -4.18 4.96 -25.04
N GLY A 42 -5.09 3.98 -24.98
CA GLY A 42 -5.59 3.43 -23.72
C GLY A 42 -4.49 2.82 -22.85
N VAL A 43 -3.64 1.96 -23.43
CA VAL A 43 -2.47 1.38 -22.74
C VAL A 43 -1.49 2.47 -22.32
N LEU A 44 -1.27 3.47 -23.19
CA LEU A 44 -0.35 4.58 -22.89
C LEU A 44 -0.84 5.43 -21.70
N ALA A 45 -2.16 5.66 -21.59
CA ALA A 45 -2.75 6.39 -20.47
C ALA A 45 -2.57 5.63 -19.15
N ILE A 46 -2.78 4.30 -19.14
CA ILE A 46 -2.58 3.46 -17.95
C ILE A 46 -1.10 3.51 -17.51
N MET A 47 -0.16 3.39 -18.44
CA MET A 47 1.27 3.48 -18.13
C MET A 47 1.67 4.85 -17.58
N LEU A 48 1.17 5.94 -18.20
CA LEU A 48 1.43 7.30 -17.71
C LEU A 48 0.90 7.47 -16.28
N MET A 49 -0.36 7.09 -16.02
CA MET A 49 -0.96 7.18 -14.69
C MET A 49 -0.21 6.34 -13.65
N GLY A 50 0.19 5.11 -13.99
CA GLY A 50 0.98 4.25 -13.12
C GLY A 50 2.36 4.82 -12.80
N PHE A 51 3.05 5.37 -13.82
CA PHE A 51 4.34 6.04 -13.64
C PHE A 51 4.20 7.30 -12.77
N GLY A 52 3.17 8.12 -13.01
CA GLY A 52 2.88 9.31 -12.21
C GLY A 52 2.70 8.96 -10.74
N MET A 53 1.92 7.92 -10.43
CA MET A 53 1.75 7.43 -9.06
C MET A 53 3.07 6.96 -8.45
N PHE A 54 3.88 6.18 -9.17
CA PHE A 54 5.17 5.69 -8.69
C PHE A 54 6.17 6.82 -8.41
N ALA A 55 6.23 7.82 -9.29
CA ALA A 55 7.20 8.91 -9.21
C ALA A 55 7.00 9.85 -8.01
N VAL A 56 5.77 9.95 -7.48
CA VAL A 56 5.44 10.77 -6.30
C VAL A 56 5.06 9.92 -5.09
N TYR A 57 5.23 8.61 -5.19
CA TYR A 57 4.93 7.70 -4.09
C TYR A 57 6.04 7.78 -3.05
N GLU A 58 5.79 8.54 -1.99
CA GLU A 58 6.56 8.41 -0.77
C GLU A 58 5.94 7.33 0.12
N PRO A 59 6.63 6.20 0.37
CA PRO A 59 6.24 5.34 1.46
C PRO A 59 6.35 6.17 2.74
N LYS A 60 5.24 6.32 3.46
CA LYS A 60 5.26 6.97 4.78
C LYS A 60 6.41 6.35 5.58
N PRO A 61 7.36 7.15 6.12
CA PRO A 61 8.32 6.61 7.07
C PRO A 61 7.51 5.95 8.19
N ASP A 62 7.86 4.72 8.55
CA ASP A 62 7.22 4.03 9.66
C ASP A 62 7.47 4.87 10.90
N GLU A 63 6.47 5.66 11.32
CA GLU A 63 6.54 6.62 12.43
C GLU A 63 7.02 5.94 13.72
N TRP A 64 6.83 4.63 13.79
CA TRP A 64 7.37 3.80 14.85
C TRP A 64 8.88 3.65 14.82
N GLU A 65 9.51 3.48 13.65
CA GLU A 65 10.96 3.31 13.55
C GLU A 65 11.68 4.61 13.91
N THR A 66 11.13 5.77 13.53
CA THR A 66 11.64 7.07 13.96
C THR A 66 11.44 7.29 15.47
N PHE A 67 10.29 6.92 16.02
CA PHE A 67 10.02 6.96 17.46
C PHE A 67 10.98 6.06 18.26
N LYS A 68 11.16 4.81 17.81
CA LYS A 68 12.04 3.81 18.43
C LYS A 68 13.49 4.28 18.47
N ALA A 69 13.97 4.90 17.39
CA ALA A 69 15.30 5.46 17.30
C ALA A 69 15.47 6.71 18.20
N ALA A 70 14.46 7.59 18.26
CA ALA A 70 14.48 8.78 19.08
C ALA A 70 14.47 8.49 20.59
N HIS A 71 13.72 7.46 21.01
CA HIS A 71 13.51 7.09 22.41
C HIS A 71 14.32 5.87 22.88
N ASN A 72 15.35 5.50 22.10
CA ASN A 72 16.28 4.39 22.40
C ASN A 72 15.59 3.09 22.84
N CYS A 73 14.44 2.76 22.24
CA CYS A 73 13.59 1.72 22.77
C CYS A 73 14.22 0.33 22.60
N LYS A 74 14.22 -0.46 23.68
CA LYS A 74 14.79 -1.81 23.72
C LYS A 74 13.70 -2.85 23.80
N VAL A 75 13.91 -4.00 23.14
CA VAL A 75 12.98 -5.12 23.24
C VAL A 75 13.10 -5.74 24.63
N VAL A 76 11.98 -5.85 25.33
CA VAL A 76 11.92 -6.39 26.70
C VAL A 76 11.13 -7.68 26.82
N ALA A 77 10.20 -7.93 25.90
CA ALA A 77 9.45 -9.17 25.84
C ALA A 77 8.96 -9.46 24.42
N LYS A 78 8.75 -10.74 24.12
CA LYS A 78 8.04 -11.21 22.93
C LYS A 78 6.89 -12.09 23.40
N ARG A 79 5.73 -11.92 22.77
CA ARG A 79 4.56 -12.78 22.94
C ARG A 79 4.28 -13.42 21.60
N ASP A 80 4.36 -14.74 21.57
CA ASP A 80 3.96 -15.49 20.39
C ASP A 80 2.43 -15.40 20.27
N GLY A 81 2.00 -15.12 19.06
CA GLY A 81 0.62 -15.18 18.64
C GLY A 81 0.17 -16.62 18.55
N HIS A 82 -1.14 -16.81 18.44
CA HIS A 82 -1.71 -18.13 18.18
C HIS A 82 -2.73 -18.03 17.06
N SER A 83 -2.85 -19.13 16.33
CA SER A 83 -3.86 -19.34 15.30
C SER A 83 -4.59 -20.63 15.62
N ASN A 84 -5.90 -20.56 15.78
CA ASN A 84 -6.76 -21.72 16.04
C ASN A 84 -7.50 -22.19 14.77
N ASN A 85 -6.92 -21.92 13.61
CA ASN A 85 -7.48 -22.32 12.33
C ASN A 85 -7.38 -23.84 12.13
N GLY A 86 -8.43 -24.45 11.58
CA GLY A 86 -8.49 -25.90 11.42
C GLY A 86 -9.38 -26.34 10.26
N ILE A 87 -9.24 -27.61 9.87
CA ILE A 87 -10.10 -28.24 8.86
C ILE A 87 -10.87 -29.35 9.56
N GLY A 88 -12.20 -29.33 9.47
CA GLY A 88 -13.09 -30.31 10.07
C GLY A 88 -13.99 -30.99 9.05
N VAL A 89 -14.40 -32.23 9.34
CA VAL A 89 -15.45 -32.92 8.57
C VAL A 89 -16.76 -32.76 9.35
N THR A 90 -17.77 -32.18 8.71
CA THR A 90 -19.09 -31.98 9.31
C THR A 90 -19.81 -33.32 9.48
N THR A 91 -20.83 -33.36 10.33
CA THR A 91 -21.69 -34.55 10.52
C THR A 91 -22.44 -34.98 9.26
N ARG A 92 -22.42 -34.16 8.20
CA ARG A 92 -22.97 -34.46 6.86
C ARG A 92 -21.91 -34.93 5.87
N GLY A 93 -20.68 -35.17 6.30
CA GLY A 93 -19.57 -35.64 5.45
C GLY A 93 -18.96 -34.57 4.54
N SER A 94 -19.31 -33.29 4.73
CA SER A 94 -18.65 -32.18 4.02
C SER A 94 -17.40 -31.72 4.75
N VAL A 95 -16.36 -31.33 4.02
CA VAL A 95 -15.16 -30.68 4.58
C VAL A 95 -15.46 -29.20 4.77
N GLY A 96 -15.25 -28.70 5.98
CA GLY A 96 -15.43 -27.30 6.36
C GLY A 96 -14.13 -26.70 6.90
N TYR A 97 -13.92 -25.41 6.64
CA TYR A 97 -12.83 -24.64 7.21
C TYR A 97 -13.32 -23.96 8.50
N ILE A 98 -12.56 -24.09 9.59
CA ILE A 98 -12.81 -23.43 10.86
C ILE A 98 -11.87 -22.24 10.93
N ILE A 99 -12.46 -21.05 10.86
CA ILE A 99 -11.76 -19.79 11.09
C ILE A 99 -11.83 -19.53 12.60
N GLY A 100 -10.69 -19.68 13.27
CA GLY A 100 -10.53 -19.40 14.69
C GLY A 100 -10.15 -17.94 14.94
N ASP A 101 -9.80 -17.64 16.19
CA ASP A 101 -9.14 -16.40 16.56
C ASP A 101 -7.65 -16.45 16.16
N ASP A 102 -7.23 -15.42 15.44
CA ASP A 102 -5.84 -15.18 15.05
C ASP A 102 -5.32 -13.98 15.83
N THR A 103 -4.44 -14.25 16.80
CA THR A 103 -3.72 -13.20 17.52
C THR A 103 -2.31 -13.13 16.94
N PRO A 104 -1.87 -11.99 16.39
CA PRO A 104 -0.52 -11.87 15.84
C PRO A 104 0.53 -11.83 16.95
N ASP A 105 1.76 -12.23 16.63
CA ASP A 105 2.93 -12.07 17.49
C ASP A 105 3.08 -10.60 17.92
N GLN A 106 3.48 -10.36 19.16
CA GLN A 106 3.71 -9.02 19.69
C GLN A 106 5.09 -8.89 20.31
N VAL A 107 5.73 -7.75 20.08
CA VAL A 107 7.01 -7.37 20.67
C VAL A 107 6.80 -6.17 21.59
N ALA A 108 7.24 -6.30 22.83
CA ALA A 108 7.25 -5.22 23.80
C ALA A 108 8.57 -4.43 23.70
N TYR A 109 8.44 -3.12 23.57
CA TYR A 109 9.54 -2.16 23.53
C TYR A 109 9.47 -1.27 24.76
N GLN A 110 10.51 -1.29 25.58
CA GLN A 110 10.68 -0.34 26.67
C GLN A 110 11.53 0.83 26.18
N CYS A 111 10.94 2.01 26.21
CA CYS A 111 11.56 3.27 25.79
C CYS A 111 12.13 4.03 27.00
N ASP A 112 12.96 5.04 26.73
CA ASP A 112 13.58 5.89 27.76
C ASP A 112 12.59 6.80 28.52
N ASP A 113 11.38 6.97 27.98
CA ASP A 113 10.23 7.61 28.61
C ASP A 113 9.60 6.80 29.76
N GLY A 114 10.08 5.58 29.99
CA GLY A 114 9.57 4.68 31.03
C GLY A 114 8.29 3.93 30.67
N VAL A 115 7.80 4.07 29.44
CA VAL A 115 6.59 3.38 28.94
C VAL A 115 7.00 2.13 28.14
N THR A 116 6.24 1.06 28.34
CA THR A 116 6.38 -0.17 27.55
C THR A 116 5.29 -0.22 26.50
N TYR A 117 5.69 -0.13 25.24
CA TYR A 117 4.82 -0.20 24.08
C TYR A 117 4.77 -1.61 23.51
N TRP A 118 3.57 -2.10 23.19
CA TRP A 118 3.37 -3.39 22.52
C TRP A 118 3.06 -3.15 21.05
N LYS A 119 3.91 -3.64 20.16
CA LYS A 119 3.68 -3.57 18.71
C LYS A 119 3.60 -4.98 18.14
N ASN A 120 2.68 -5.22 17.22
CA ASN A 120 2.61 -6.49 16.50
C ASN A 120 3.94 -6.70 15.73
N ALA A 121 4.52 -7.89 15.82
CA ALA A 121 5.63 -8.28 14.97
C ALA A 121 5.13 -8.29 13.52
N ARG A 122 5.86 -7.61 12.64
CA ARG A 122 5.51 -7.50 11.22
C ARG A 122 5.98 -8.74 10.46
#